data_AF-A0A9N8QG55-F1
#
_entry.id   AF-A0A9N8QG55-F1
#
_cell.length_a   1.000
_cell.length_b   1.000
_cell.length_c   1.000
_cell.angle_alpha   90.00
_cell.angle_beta   90.00
_cell.angle_gamma   90.00
#
_symmetry.space_group_name_H-M   'P 1'
#
loop_
_entity.id
_entity.type
_entity.pdbx_description
1 polymer ?
#
loop_
_entity_poly.entity_id
_entity_poly.type
_entity_poly.pdbx_seq_one_letter_code
_entity_poly.pdbx_strand_id
1 'polypeptide(L)'
;MGVPPWTRTYDGGGNGSMAKRYGDWRSIAQYAPRDIKLYVDESSDWVIDIWWDGRSAAYRLRTDWRSHGNGRDIQFAEALAIEVGLLHVFATGLRSAALIVYTDNTGVPFGVPRGRMRNEAATIVIERIHDLQVRHDVVVHTRRVASADNPADEPSRPFPQSYFPLALPRSSFPTRSHPRTDIGKDKQHVKKARIPERSHSSRPSLAALRAARQKTMKIQAASAPSAASNRRRSTPQPLTVARSSLRPDFLAHQRLSSWRPVTALQGTHLSFEEVASVSAAMADSYSEDTLKSYGSGLARWHQWCDHPGVPEQLRCPAPAELLKSFILQHTGHFSSDTIGTWLSGLRAWHRIWNQSWPAGNMRRTELIRYAALHTPSTSRNPARPAVTLEWLSAILSVVKLNSPGNVAAAAAASVALWGLLRLGETKCLPKNFDQRKNISRTGVTFASAVSS
;
A
#
# COMPACT_ATOMS: atom_id res chain seq x y z
N MET A 1 15.51 -29.87 -35.82
CA MET A 1 14.39 -29.11 -36.44
C MET A 1 13.09 -29.78 -36.03
N GLY A 2 12.14 -29.03 -35.47
CA GLY A 2 10.84 -29.57 -35.07
C GLY A 2 10.22 -28.75 -33.94
N VAL A 3 9.45 -27.73 -34.30
CA VAL A 3 8.62 -26.95 -33.37
C VAL A 3 7.25 -27.62 -33.27
N PRO A 4 6.67 -27.86 -32.06
CA PRO A 4 5.33 -28.43 -31.92
C PRO A 4 4.20 -27.37 -32.01
N PRO A 5 2.96 -27.78 -32.31
CA PRO A 5 1.95 -26.92 -32.93
C PRO A 5 0.92 -26.39 -31.91
N TRP A 6 0.97 -25.08 -31.61
CA TRP A 6 -0.18 -24.35 -31.06
C TRP A 6 -0.21 -22.91 -31.58
N THR A 7 -0.53 -22.77 -32.86
CA THR A 7 -1.07 -21.52 -33.42
C THR A 7 -2.24 -21.88 -34.31
N ARG A 8 -3.44 -21.93 -33.74
CA ARG A 8 -4.68 -21.91 -34.52
C ARG A 8 -5.37 -20.58 -34.22
N THR A 9 -5.21 -19.65 -35.16
CA THR A 9 -5.97 -18.40 -35.26
C THR A 9 -7.45 -18.73 -35.46
N TYR A 10 -8.32 -18.07 -34.70
CA TYR A 10 -9.76 -18.12 -34.94
C TYR A 10 -10.19 -16.78 -35.56
N ASP A 11 -10.56 -16.84 -36.83
CA ASP A 11 -11.36 -15.83 -37.51
C ASP A 11 -12.84 -16.08 -37.23
N GLY A 12 -13.60 -15.01 -36.99
CA GLY A 12 -15.04 -15.07 -36.78
C GLY A 12 -15.62 -13.67 -36.52
N GLY A 13 -16.11 -13.04 -37.59
CA GLY A 13 -16.84 -11.78 -37.55
C GLY A 13 -18.27 -11.93 -37.04
N GLY A 14 -18.83 -10.84 -36.51
CA GLY A 14 -20.27 -10.72 -36.22
C GLY A 14 -20.60 -10.00 -34.90
N ASN A 15 -20.91 -8.70 -35.01
CA ASN A 15 -21.60 -7.79 -34.08
C ASN A 15 -21.70 -8.13 -32.57
N GLY A 16 -20.91 -7.37 -31.79
CA GLY A 16 -21.01 -7.25 -30.33
C GLY A 16 -20.16 -6.06 -29.86
N SER A 17 -20.64 -4.85 -30.15
CA SER A 17 -19.95 -3.59 -29.86
C SER A 17 -20.00 -3.21 -28.38
N MET A 18 -19.08 -3.73 -27.56
CA MET A 18 -18.51 -2.98 -26.40
C MET A 18 -17.34 -3.70 -25.70
N ALA A 19 -17.16 -5.02 -25.88
CA ALA A 19 -16.22 -5.82 -25.06
C ALA A 19 -14.77 -5.90 -25.58
N LYS A 20 -14.42 -5.24 -26.70
CA LYS A 20 -13.10 -5.40 -27.36
C LYS A 20 -11.98 -4.47 -26.87
N ARG A 21 -12.17 -3.66 -25.82
CA ARG A 21 -11.18 -2.63 -25.44
C ARG A 21 -10.13 -3.02 -24.39
N TYR A 22 -10.26 -4.17 -23.72
CA TYR A 22 -9.29 -4.66 -22.73
C TYR A 22 -9.18 -6.18 -22.82
N GLY A 23 -8.27 -6.68 -23.66
CA GLY A 23 -8.27 -8.09 -24.03
C GLY A 23 -6.92 -8.70 -24.39
N ASP A 24 -5.81 -8.19 -23.83
CA ASP A 24 -4.50 -8.84 -23.94
C ASP A 24 -3.73 -8.66 -22.61
N TRP A 25 -3.91 -9.61 -21.68
CA TRP A 25 -3.11 -9.66 -20.45
C TRP A 25 -1.74 -10.26 -20.77
N ARG A 26 -0.76 -9.39 -21.06
CA ARG A 26 0.63 -9.80 -21.30
C ARG A 26 1.47 -9.57 -20.04
N SER A 27 2.19 -10.58 -19.58
CA SER A 27 3.22 -10.41 -18.57
C SER A 27 4.38 -9.61 -19.18
N ILE A 28 4.73 -8.47 -18.59
CA ILE A 28 5.95 -7.75 -18.96
C ILE A 28 7.15 -8.61 -18.57
N ALA A 29 8.10 -8.81 -19.48
CA ALA A 29 9.30 -9.58 -19.17
C ALA A 29 10.17 -8.87 -18.11
N GLN A 30 10.99 -9.63 -17.38
CA GLN A 30 11.87 -9.06 -16.36
C GLN A 30 13.11 -8.46 -17.02
N TYR A 31 13.21 -7.13 -17.01
CA TYR A 31 14.35 -6.38 -17.54
C TYR A 31 15.16 -5.74 -16.41
N ALA A 32 16.47 -5.62 -16.59
CA ALA A 32 17.32 -4.85 -15.67
C ALA A 32 17.00 -3.36 -15.80
N PRO A 33 16.79 -2.62 -14.69
CA PRO A 33 16.48 -1.19 -14.75
C PRO A 33 17.62 -0.40 -15.41
N ARG A 34 17.28 0.33 -16.47
CA ARG A 34 18.15 1.23 -17.20
C ARG A 34 17.85 2.67 -16.81
N ASP A 35 18.90 3.40 -16.48
CA ASP A 35 18.82 4.85 -16.36
C ASP A 35 18.77 5.48 -17.76
N ILE A 36 17.64 6.09 -18.10
CA ILE A 36 17.42 6.80 -19.36
C ILE A 36 17.55 8.32 -19.21
N LYS A 37 17.95 8.79 -18.02
CA LYS A 37 18.07 10.21 -17.70
C LYS A 37 16.79 10.99 -18.02
N LEU A 38 15.62 10.41 -17.68
CA LEU A 38 14.33 11.07 -17.78
C LEU A 38 13.97 11.66 -16.42
N TYR A 39 13.82 12.97 -16.38
CA TYR A 39 13.48 13.77 -15.21
C TYR A 39 12.21 14.55 -15.53
N VAL A 40 11.30 14.60 -14.56
CA VAL A 40 10.04 15.32 -14.71
C VAL A 40 9.81 16.21 -13.50
N ASP A 41 9.12 17.32 -13.75
CA ASP A 41 8.71 18.24 -12.71
C ASP A 41 7.33 18.85 -13.01
N GLU A 42 6.69 19.34 -11.97
CA GLU A 42 5.52 20.20 -12.08
C GLU A 42 5.73 21.47 -11.28
N SER A 43 5.43 22.60 -11.90
CA SER A 43 5.35 23.88 -11.20
C SER A 43 3.93 24.11 -10.68
N SER A 44 3.82 24.56 -9.43
CA SER A 44 2.59 24.65 -8.63
C SER A 44 1.39 25.35 -9.27
N ASP A 45 1.62 26.09 -10.35
CA ASP A 45 0.63 27.00 -10.92
C ASP A 45 0.44 26.87 -12.45
N TRP A 46 1.38 26.32 -13.25
CA TRP A 46 1.27 26.51 -14.71
C TRP A 46 1.87 25.47 -15.68
N VAL A 47 2.93 24.73 -15.33
CA VAL A 47 3.75 24.01 -16.32
C VAL A 47 4.16 22.61 -15.85
N ILE A 48 4.10 21.65 -16.77
CA ILE A 48 4.80 20.35 -16.69
C ILE A 48 6.12 20.48 -17.43
N ASP A 49 7.22 20.19 -16.75
CA ASP A 49 8.56 20.28 -17.30
C ASP A 49 9.19 18.88 -17.40
N ILE A 50 9.83 18.61 -18.53
CA ILE A 50 10.43 17.32 -18.86
C ILE A 50 11.85 17.59 -19.32
N TRP A 51 12.79 16.86 -18.74
CA TRP A 51 14.16 16.81 -19.19
C TRP A 51 14.53 15.36 -19.49
N TRP A 52 14.98 15.09 -20.71
CA TRP A 52 15.31 13.75 -21.17
C TRP A 52 16.56 13.76 -22.03
N ASP A 53 17.62 13.12 -21.52
CA ASP A 53 18.90 12.90 -22.22
C ASP A 53 19.44 14.17 -22.93
N GLY A 54 19.49 15.29 -22.20
CA GLY A 54 19.99 16.57 -22.70
C GLY A 54 18.97 17.40 -23.50
N ARG A 55 17.73 16.93 -23.64
CA ARG A 55 16.62 17.66 -24.28
C ARG A 55 15.58 18.04 -23.25
N SER A 56 14.79 19.06 -23.55
CA SER A 56 13.70 19.48 -22.68
C SER A 56 12.39 19.74 -23.43
N ALA A 57 11.29 19.67 -22.70
CA ALA A 57 9.97 20.10 -23.11
C ALA A 57 9.20 20.68 -21.93
N ALA A 58 8.38 21.69 -22.21
CA ALA A 58 7.54 22.34 -21.23
C ALA A 58 6.11 22.40 -21.79
N TYR A 59 5.14 21.99 -20.98
CA TYR A 59 3.73 21.94 -21.35
C TYR A 59 2.91 22.82 -20.43
N ARG A 60 2.28 23.84 -21.02
CA ARG A 60 1.36 24.71 -20.27
C ARG A 60 0.07 23.97 -19.97
N LEU A 61 -0.25 23.81 -18.69
CA LEU A 61 -1.53 23.29 -18.24
C LEU A 61 -2.63 24.33 -18.48
N ARG A 62 -3.85 23.87 -18.78
CA ARG A 62 -5.01 24.78 -18.92
C ARG A 62 -5.28 25.48 -17.60
N THR A 63 -5.75 26.73 -17.63
CA THR A 63 -6.07 27.51 -16.41
C THR A 63 -7.05 26.83 -15.45
N ASP A 64 -7.85 25.89 -15.95
CA ASP A 64 -8.85 25.11 -15.20
C ASP A 64 -8.38 23.67 -14.87
N TRP A 65 -7.08 23.39 -14.97
CA TRP A 65 -6.53 22.07 -14.69
C TRP A 65 -6.72 21.67 -13.23
N ARG A 66 -6.49 22.61 -12.30
CA ARG A 66 -6.63 22.39 -10.86
C ARG A 66 -8.09 22.55 -10.45
N SER A 67 -8.64 21.52 -9.83
CA SER A 67 -10.06 21.51 -9.46
C SER A 67 -10.30 20.66 -8.22
N HIS A 68 -10.87 21.29 -7.19
CA HIS A 68 -11.26 20.63 -5.94
C HIS A 68 -12.39 19.61 -6.15
N GLY A 69 -13.31 19.86 -7.08
CA GLY A 69 -14.44 18.97 -7.36
C GLY A 69 -14.04 17.63 -7.99
N ASN A 70 -12.98 17.62 -8.80
CA ASN A 70 -12.50 16.42 -9.50
C ASN A 70 -11.18 15.90 -8.92
N GLY A 71 -10.75 16.40 -7.75
CA GLY A 71 -9.51 15.96 -7.09
C GLY A 71 -8.22 16.25 -7.87
N ARG A 72 -8.22 17.13 -8.87
CA ARG A 72 -7.00 17.48 -9.63
C ARG A 72 -6.17 18.47 -8.83
N ASP A 73 -5.12 17.97 -8.20
CA ASP A 73 -4.13 18.71 -7.41
C ASP A 73 -2.71 18.46 -7.95
N ILE A 74 -1.69 18.92 -7.23
CA ILE A 74 -0.28 18.76 -7.61
C ILE A 74 0.09 17.29 -7.83
N GLN A 75 -0.46 16.34 -7.05
CA GLN A 75 -0.17 14.91 -7.23
C GLN A 75 -0.68 14.39 -8.58
N PHE A 76 -1.81 14.91 -9.05
CA PHE A 76 -2.31 14.61 -10.39
C PHE A 76 -1.37 15.14 -11.47
N ALA A 77 -0.90 16.38 -11.33
CA ALA A 77 -0.07 17.01 -12.34
C ALA A 77 1.34 16.40 -12.41
N GLU A 78 1.93 15.99 -11.28
CA GLU A 78 3.18 15.25 -11.24
C GLU A 78 3.06 13.85 -11.86
N ALA A 79 1.96 13.14 -11.59
CA ALA A 79 1.68 11.87 -12.27
C ALA A 79 1.55 12.09 -13.79
N LEU A 80 0.91 13.19 -14.20
CA LEU A 80 0.76 13.55 -15.60
C LEU A 80 2.11 13.89 -16.25
N ALA A 81 3.02 14.53 -15.52
CA ALA A 81 4.38 14.82 -15.99
C ALA A 81 5.14 13.54 -16.36
N ILE A 82 5.01 12.48 -15.56
CA ILE A 82 5.56 11.15 -15.88
C ILE A 82 4.93 10.59 -17.16
N GLU A 83 3.60 10.61 -17.27
CA GLU A 83 2.91 10.09 -18.45
C GLU A 83 3.40 10.79 -19.73
N VAL A 84 3.48 12.12 -19.72
CA VAL A 84 3.95 12.90 -20.88
C VAL A 84 5.43 12.63 -21.18
N GLY A 85 6.29 12.53 -20.16
CA GLY A 85 7.69 12.14 -20.32
C GLY A 85 7.86 10.77 -20.97
N LEU A 86 7.05 9.79 -20.55
CA LEU A 86 7.05 8.45 -21.14
C LEU A 86 6.56 8.45 -22.60
N LEU A 87 5.56 9.28 -22.94
CA LEU A 87 5.11 9.41 -24.33
C LEU A 87 6.23 9.91 -25.26
N HIS A 88 7.09 10.82 -24.80
CA HIS A 88 8.30 11.19 -25.56
C HIS A 88 9.27 10.04 -25.74
N VAL A 89 9.53 9.29 -24.66
CA VAL A 89 10.41 8.12 -24.72
C VAL A 89 9.89 7.11 -25.73
N PHE A 90 8.61 6.76 -25.66
CA PHE A 90 8.00 5.75 -26.52
C PHE A 90 7.83 6.20 -27.97
N ALA A 91 7.78 7.51 -28.23
CA ALA A 91 7.79 8.05 -29.59
C ALA A 91 9.09 7.71 -30.36
N THR A 92 10.18 7.40 -29.65
CA THR A 92 11.44 6.94 -30.28
C THR A 92 11.45 5.46 -30.65
N GLY A 93 10.37 4.73 -30.34
CA GLY A 93 10.27 3.29 -30.60
C GLY A 93 10.86 2.42 -29.48
N LEU A 94 11.29 3.00 -28.37
CA LEU A 94 11.79 2.24 -27.22
C LEU A 94 10.70 1.29 -26.69
N ARG A 95 11.06 0.01 -26.56
CA ARG A 95 10.22 -1.11 -26.09
C ARG A 95 11.08 -2.12 -25.33
N SER A 96 10.45 -3.06 -24.63
CA SER A 96 11.13 -4.23 -24.03
C SER A 96 12.28 -3.85 -23.09
N ALA A 97 11.98 -3.01 -22.09
CA ALA A 97 12.96 -2.45 -21.17
C ALA A 97 12.39 -2.09 -19.79
N ALA A 98 13.24 -2.04 -18.77
CA ALA A 98 12.90 -1.41 -17.49
C ALA A 98 13.54 -0.03 -17.42
N LEU A 99 12.75 1.02 -17.16
CA LEU A 99 13.13 2.42 -17.26
C LEU A 99 13.12 3.08 -15.88
N ILE A 100 14.14 3.90 -15.58
CA ILE A 100 14.15 4.76 -14.39
C ILE A 100 13.70 6.16 -14.77
N VAL A 101 12.69 6.67 -14.06
CA VAL A 101 12.15 8.04 -14.18
C VAL A 101 12.37 8.78 -12.88
N TYR A 102 12.93 9.98 -12.94
CA TYR A 102 13.21 10.82 -11.79
C TYR A 102 12.12 11.88 -11.60
N THR A 103 11.69 12.04 -10.35
CA THR A 103 10.76 13.09 -9.91
C THR A 103 11.19 13.56 -8.53
N ASP A 104 11.04 14.84 -8.22
CA ASP A 104 11.33 15.37 -6.89
C ASP A 104 10.20 15.12 -5.87
N ASN A 105 9.02 14.75 -6.39
CA ASN A 105 7.83 14.45 -5.63
C ASN A 105 8.02 13.28 -4.65
N THR A 106 7.33 13.39 -3.51
CA THR A 106 7.41 12.42 -2.43
C THR A 106 6.37 11.30 -2.52
N GLY A 107 5.24 11.48 -3.20
CA GLY A 107 4.13 10.54 -3.29
C GLY A 107 4.19 9.60 -4.51
N VAL A 108 4.50 10.13 -5.69
CA VAL A 108 4.51 9.44 -6.98
C VAL A 108 5.51 8.26 -7.03
N PRO A 109 6.72 8.34 -6.44
CA PRO A 109 7.60 7.18 -6.28
C PRO A 109 6.98 5.99 -5.54
N PHE A 110 5.94 6.22 -4.75
CA PHE A 110 5.18 5.16 -4.07
C PHE A 110 3.90 4.77 -4.81
N GLY A 111 3.31 5.69 -5.57
CA GLY A 111 2.05 5.50 -6.27
C GLY A 111 2.17 4.57 -7.48
N VAL A 112 3.15 4.85 -8.36
CA VAL A 112 3.32 4.13 -9.63
C VAL A 112 3.55 2.63 -9.43
N PRO A 113 4.45 2.16 -8.53
CA PRO A 113 4.63 0.72 -8.30
C PRO A 113 3.43 0.03 -7.65
N ARG A 114 2.55 0.80 -6.98
CA ARG A 114 1.35 0.27 -6.32
C ARG A 114 0.12 0.27 -7.24
N GLY A 115 0.21 0.93 -8.40
CA GLY A 115 -0.93 1.13 -9.30
C GLY A 115 -2.02 2.05 -8.73
N ARG A 116 -1.76 2.76 -7.62
CA ARG A 116 -2.76 3.64 -6.98
C ARG A 116 -2.16 4.66 -6.04
N MET A 117 -2.85 5.79 -5.88
CA MET A 117 -2.60 6.83 -4.89
C MET A 117 -3.85 7.15 -4.09
N ARG A 118 -3.73 7.98 -3.03
CA ARG A 118 -4.91 8.48 -2.31
C ARG A 118 -5.72 9.46 -3.16
N ASN A 119 -5.03 10.19 -4.03
CA ASN A 119 -5.66 11.07 -5.00
C ASN A 119 -6.23 10.23 -6.16
N GLU A 120 -7.54 10.33 -6.40
CA GLU A 120 -8.25 9.57 -7.43
C GLU A 120 -7.85 10.01 -8.84
N ALA A 121 -7.74 11.32 -9.10
CA ALA A 121 -7.32 11.85 -10.39
C ALA A 121 -5.90 11.39 -10.75
N ALA A 122 -4.97 11.41 -9.80
CA ALA A 122 -3.61 10.88 -9.98
C ALA A 122 -3.62 9.36 -10.21
N THR A 123 -4.55 8.63 -9.59
CA THR A 123 -4.71 7.18 -9.82
C THR A 123 -5.13 6.88 -11.26
N ILE A 124 -6.06 7.65 -11.82
CA ILE A 124 -6.44 7.51 -13.25
C ILE A 124 -5.23 7.73 -14.17
N VAL A 125 -4.33 8.66 -13.85
CA VAL A 125 -3.08 8.86 -14.61
C VAL A 125 -2.15 7.64 -14.47
N ILE A 126 -2.01 7.11 -13.26
CA ILE A 126 -1.19 5.91 -13.00
C ILE A 126 -1.72 4.71 -13.78
N GLU A 127 -3.04 4.54 -13.88
CA GLU A 127 -3.65 3.50 -14.71
C GLU A 127 -3.24 3.63 -16.19
N ARG A 128 -3.20 4.86 -16.74
CA ARG A 128 -2.70 5.10 -18.09
C ARG A 128 -1.20 4.83 -18.22
N ILE A 129 -0.40 5.12 -17.20
CA ILE A 129 1.03 4.74 -17.17
C ILE A 129 1.18 3.21 -17.19
N HIS A 130 0.32 2.45 -16.50
CA HIS A 130 0.30 0.99 -16.56
C HIS A 130 -0.13 0.47 -17.94
N ASP A 131 -1.12 1.10 -18.58
CA ASP A 131 -1.50 0.79 -19.95
C ASP A 131 -0.34 1.03 -20.94
N LEU A 132 0.41 2.12 -20.77
CA LEU A 132 1.63 2.37 -21.56
C LEU A 132 2.71 1.31 -21.32
N GLN A 133 2.92 0.89 -20.06
CA GLN A 133 3.86 -0.19 -19.72
C GLN A 133 3.52 -1.48 -20.45
N VAL A 134 2.25 -1.88 -20.47
CA VAL A 134 1.80 -3.08 -21.20
C VAL A 134 1.94 -2.89 -22.72
N ARG A 135 1.49 -1.75 -23.27
CA ARG A 135 1.52 -1.47 -24.71
C ARG A 135 2.94 -1.45 -25.30
N HIS A 136 3.93 -1.03 -24.51
CA HIS A 136 5.33 -0.93 -24.94
C HIS A 136 6.22 -2.07 -24.42
N ASP A 137 5.66 -3.01 -23.65
CA ASP A 137 6.40 -4.08 -22.96
C ASP A 137 7.55 -3.50 -22.11
N VAL A 138 7.24 -2.54 -21.25
CA VAL A 138 8.24 -1.86 -20.41
C VAL A 138 7.82 -1.82 -18.95
N VAL A 139 8.79 -1.77 -18.04
CA VAL A 139 8.57 -1.56 -16.60
C VAL A 139 9.06 -0.17 -16.22
N VAL A 140 8.23 0.64 -15.58
CA VAL A 140 8.58 1.99 -15.14
C VAL A 140 8.90 1.99 -13.65
N HIS A 141 10.13 2.36 -13.32
CA HIS A 141 10.61 2.59 -11.96
C HIS A 141 10.73 4.08 -11.70
N THR A 142 9.99 4.57 -10.72
CA THR A 142 10.09 5.96 -10.28
C THR A 142 11.11 6.11 -9.14
N ARG A 143 12.00 7.08 -9.24
CA ARG A 143 13.03 7.39 -8.25
C ARG A 143 12.95 8.85 -7.85
N ARG A 144 13.10 9.11 -6.55
CA ARG A 144 13.13 10.47 -6.04
C ARG A 144 14.48 11.12 -6.29
N VAL A 145 14.48 12.36 -6.78
CA VAL A 145 15.64 13.27 -6.85
C VAL A 145 15.40 14.47 -5.91
N ALA A 146 16.44 15.17 -5.45
CA ALA A 146 16.23 16.44 -4.74
C ALA A 146 15.91 17.53 -5.79
N SER A 147 15.03 18.49 -5.49
CA SER A 147 14.65 19.48 -6.52
C SER A 147 15.84 20.32 -7.01
N ALA A 148 16.78 20.66 -6.12
CA ALA A 148 18.05 21.30 -6.49
C ALA A 148 18.93 20.49 -7.45
N ASP A 149 18.74 19.17 -7.53
CA ASP A 149 19.43 18.27 -8.45
C ASP A 149 18.53 17.82 -9.62
N ASN A 150 17.31 18.37 -9.72
CA ASN A 150 16.35 18.05 -10.77
C ASN A 150 16.55 19.01 -11.94
N PRO A 151 17.08 18.56 -13.09
CA PRO A 151 17.26 19.42 -14.26
C PRO A 151 15.93 19.87 -14.87
N ALA A 152 14.79 19.30 -14.45
CA ALA A 152 13.46 19.79 -14.79
C ALA A 152 12.98 20.95 -13.89
N ASP A 153 13.64 21.23 -12.74
CA ASP A 153 13.32 22.32 -11.79
C ASP A 153 14.08 23.62 -12.11
N GLU A 154 15.21 23.54 -12.82
CA GLU A 154 16.00 24.70 -13.23
C GLU A 154 15.26 25.53 -14.31
N PRO A 155 14.87 26.75 -13.96
CA PRO A 155 13.49 27.22 -13.90
C PRO A 155 12.70 27.16 -15.21
N SER A 156 11.38 27.24 -15.07
CA SER A 156 10.37 27.73 -16.01
C SER A 156 10.83 29.03 -16.72
N ARG A 157 11.75 28.91 -17.69
CA ARG A 157 12.28 30.02 -18.49
C ARG A 157 11.38 30.27 -19.70
N PRO A 158 11.18 31.55 -20.08
CA PRO A 158 10.82 31.87 -21.45
C PRO A 158 11.95 31.36 -22.37
N PHE A 159 11.60 30.49 -23.32
CA PHE A 159 12.45 29.83 -24.33
C PHE A 159 13.92 30.33 -24.43
N PRO A 160 14.91 29.59 -23.90
CA PRO A 160 16.33 29.84 -24.19
C PRO A 160 16.71 29.31 -25.58
N GLN A 161 17.43 30.15 -26.36
CA GLN A 161 17.84 29.96 -27.76
C GLN A 161 18.72 28.75 -28.10
N SER A 162 19.02 27.83 -27.19
CA SER A 162 20.05 26.80 -27.39
C SER A 162 19.66 25.35 -27.05
N TYR A 163 18.37 25.04 -26.87
CA TYR A 163 17.93 23.68 -26.55
C TYR A 163 17.14 23.05 -27.71
N PHE A 164 17.45 21.79 -28.03
CA PHE A 164 16.71 21.01 -29.01
C PHE A 164 15.35 20.61 -28.43
N PRO A 165 14.22 21.12 -28.95
CA PRO A 165 12.90 20.81 -28.42
C PRO A 165 12.53 19.34 -28.68
N LEU A 166 11.95 18.66 -27.68
CA LEU A 166 11.29 17.38 -27.93
C LEU A 166 9.99 17.63 -28.72
N ALA A 167 9.88 17.06 -29.92
CA ALA A 167 8.63 17.12 -30.69
C ALA A 167 7.60 16.16 -30.09
N LEU A 168 6.34 16.60 -29.97
CA LEU A 168 5.23 15.68 -29.72
C LEU A 168 5.09 14.72 -30.92
N PRO A 169 4.83 13.42 -30.69
CA PRO A 169 4.36 12.56 -31.76
C PRO A 169 3.02 13.09 -32.29
N ARG A 170 2.89 13.20 -33.63
CA ARG A 170 1.62 13.56 -34.28
C ARG A 170 0.55 12.53 -33.89
N SER A 171 -0.30 12.86 -32.92
CA SER A 171 -1.48 12.05 -32.63
C SER A 171 -2.67 12.60 -33.40
N SER A 172 -3.25 11.73 -34.22
CA SER A 172 -4.50 11.95 -34.94
C SER A 172 -5.67 11.82 -33.96
N PHE A 173 -5.92 12.85 -33.16
CA PHE A 173 -7.19 12.99 -32.42
C PHE A 173 -8.02 14.12 -33.03
N PRO A 174 -9.32 13.92 -33.31
CA PRO A 174 -10.16 14.93 -33.92
C PRO A 174 -10.47 16.06 -32.92
N THR A 175 -9.83 17.22 -33.10
CA THR A 175 -10.18 18.46 -32.39
C THR A 175 -11.47 19.04 -32.94
N ARG A 176 -12.55 18.99 -32.15
CA ARG A 176 -13.72 19.84 -32.37
C ARG A 176 -13.42 21.24 -31.83
N SER A 177 -13.11 22.16 -32.73
CA SER A 177 -12.88 23.57 -32.43
C SER A 177 -14.20 24.30 -32.21
N HIS A 178 -14.39 24.92 -31.04
CA HIS A 178 -15.28 26.05 -30.89
C HIS A 178 -14.48 27.23 -30.29
N PRO A 179 -14.53 28.43 -30.91
CA PRO A 179 -13.74 29.57 -30.49
C PRO A 179 -14.29 30.24 -29.22
N ARG A 180 -13.36 30.78 -28.45
CA ARG A 180 -13.53 31.46 -27.16
C ARG A 180 -13.76 32.95 -27.39
N THR A 181 -14.60 33.59 -26.59
CA THR A 181 -14.62 35.04 -26.40
C THR A 181 -13.87 35.41 -25.12
N ASP A 182 -12.93 36.35 -25.27
CA ASP A 182 -12.13 36.94 -24.19
C ASP A 182 -12.98 37.85 -23.30
N ILE A 183 -12.83 37.72 -21.98
CA ILE A 183 -13.08 38.81 -21.03
C ILE A 183 -12.00 38.73 -19.95
N GLY A 184 -11.10 39.71 -19.96
CA GLY A 184 -10.05 39.88 -18.96
C GLY A 184 -10.59 40.34 -17.61
N LYS A 185 -9.77 40.15 -16.57
CA LYS A 185 -9.65 41.05 -15.41
C LYS A 185 -8.48 40.62 -14.52
N ASP A 186 -7.58 41.59 -14.31
CA ASP A 186 -6.55 41.65 -13.26
C ASP A 186 -7.03 41.15 -11.91
N LYS A 187 -6.17 40.45 -11.15
CA LYS A 187 -5.93 40.67 -9.69
C LYS A 187 -4.55 40.18 -9.24
N GLN A 188 -3.66 41.14 -9.01
CA GLN A 188 -2.75 41.36 -7.89
C GLN A 188 -2.08 40.16 -7.16
N HIS A 189 -0.74 40.23 -7.19
CA HIS A 189 0.20 39.57 -6.29
C HIS A 189 -0.16 39.71 -4.80
N VAL A 190 -0.20 38.58 -4.10
CA VAL A 190 -0.05 38.54 -2.63
C VAL A 190 1.15 37.66 -2.29
N LYS A 191 2.24 38.30 -1.89
CA LYS A 191 3.39 37.66 -1.24
C LYS A 191 2.94 37.15 0.13
N LYS A 192 3.06 35.85 0.40
CA LYS A 192 3.00 35.32 1.78
C LYS A 192 4.36 34.81 2.23
N ALA A 193 4.70 35.25 3.43
CA ALA A 193 6.00 35.24 4.05
C ALA A 193 6.50 33.84 4.42
N ARG A 194 7.83 33.73 4.35
CA ARG A 194 8.67 32.59 4.74
C ARG A 194 8.68 32.47 6.27
N ILE A 195 8.20 31.35 6.82
CA ILE A 195 8.44 30.96 8.21
C ILE A 195 9.55 29.89 8.18
N PRO A 196 10.70 30.10 8.85
CA PRO A 196 11.82 29.16 8.80
C PRO A 196 11.62 28.05 9.85
N GLU A 197 11.16 26.87 9.43
CA GLU A 197 11.25 25.68 10.28
C GLU A 197 12.56 24.93 10.07
N ARG A 198 13.38 25.03 11.12
CA ARG A 198 14.55 24.23 11.51
C ARG A 198 14.79 22.92 10.74
N SER A 199 15.94 22.90 10.09
CA SER A 199 16.83 21.75 9.82
C SER A 199 16.40 20.39 10.39
N HIS A 200 15.78 19.56 9.56
CA HIS A 200 15.79 18.10 9.69
C HIS A 200 17.00 17.52 8.94
N SER A 201 18.21 17.87 9.35
CA SER A 201 19.40 17.10 8.98
C SER A 201 19.42 15.80 9.79
N SER A 202 19.90 14.72 9.16
CA SER A 202 20.15 13.40 9.77
C SER A 202 18.95 12.47 9.93
N ARG A 203 18.16 12.24 8.86
CA ARG A 203 17.31 11.03 8.76
C ARG A 203 17.81 10.15 7.61
N PRO A 204 18.34 8.94 7.87
CA PRO A 204 18.57 8.00 6.79
C PRO A 204 17.23 7.68 6.12
N SER A 205 17.20 7.80 4.80
CA SER A 205 16.00 7.68 3.99
C SER A 205 15.34 6.30 4.14
N LEU A 206 14.03 6.22 3.93
CA LEU A 206 13.33 4.92 3.80
C LEU A 206 13.93 4.04 2.68
N ALA A 207 14.69 4.64 1.76
CA ALA A 207 15.50 3.95 0.77
C ALA A 207 16.74 3.28 1.38
N ALA A 208 17.42 3.88 2.36
CA ALA A 208 18.47 3.23 3.14
C ALA A 208 17.93 2.01 3.93
N LEU A 209 16.70 2.10 4.45
CA LEU A 209 16.01 0.97 5.10
C LEU A 209 15.62 -0.14 4.10
N ARG A 210 15.29 0.20 2.85
CA ARG A 210 15.04 -0.79 1.78
C ARG A 210 16.33 -1.42 1.26
N ALA A 211 17.42 -0.64 1.14
CA ALA A 211 18.73 -1.16 0.78
C ALA A 211 19.25 -2.15 1.85
N ALA A 212 19.05 -1.85 3.14
CA ALA A 212 19.33 -2.80 4.23
C ALA A 212 18.43 -4.05 4.20
N ARG A 213 17.24 -3.96 3.60
CA ARG A 213 16.28 -5.06 3.41
C ARG A 213 16.61 -5.93 2.17
N GLN A 214 17.29 -5.36 1.18
CA GLN A 214 17.76 -6.04 -0.03
C GLN A 214 19.16 -6.66 0.14
N LYS A 215 19.94 -6.21 1.12
CA LYS A 215 21.28 -6.76 1.42
C LYS A 215 21.25 -8.13 2.15
N THR A 216 20.09 -8.79 2.19
CA THR A 216 19.95 -10.16 2.67
C THR A 216 20.32 -11.10 1.54
N MET A 217 21.34 -11.94 1.78
CA MET A 217 21.98 -12.85 0.82
C MET A 217 20.98 -13.66 -0.03
N LYS A 218 21.41 -14.03 -1.24
CA LYS A 218 20.78 -15.05 -2.09
C LYS A 218 20.60 -16.34 -1.29
N ILE A 219 19.44 -16.51 -0.66
CA ILE A 219 19.04 -17.80 -0.10
C ILE A 219 18.49 -18.60 -1.28
N GLN A 220 19.15 -19.72 -1.58
CA GLN A 220 18.67 -20.71 -2.55
C GLN A 220 17.21 -21.04 -2.25
N ALA A 221 16.40 -21.12 -3.30
CA ALA A 221 14.98 -21.46 -3.19
C ALA A 221 14.82 -22.71 -2.32
N ALA A 222 14.24 -22.53 -1.12
CA ALA A 222 13.95 -23.66 -0.26
C ALA A 222 13.04 -24.64 -1.01
N SER A 223 13.37 -25.93 -0.94
CA SER A 223 12.54 -27.00 -1.49
C SER A 223 11.09 -26.85 -1.03
N ALA A 224 10.14 -27.13 -1.92
CA ALA A 224 8.72 -27.03 -1.64
C ALA A 224 8.38 -27.67 -0.27
N PRO A 225 7.67 -26.96 0.63
CA PRO A 225 7.36 -27.50 1.94
C PRO A 225 6.51 -28.76 1.78
N SER A 226 6.97 -29.87 2.38
CA SER A 226 6.18 -31.09 2.49
C SER A 226 4.82 -30.79 3.11
N ALA A 227 3.75 -31.41 2.60
CA ALA A 227 2.38 -31.26 3.11
C ALA A 227 2.25 -31.55 4.61
N ALA A 228 3.16 -32.35 5.18
CA ALA A 228 3.23 -32.59 6.63
C ALA A 228 3.72 -31.36 7.43
N SER A 229 4.61 -30.53 6.87
CA SER A 229 5.10 -29.31 7.54
C SER A 229 4.02 -28.22 7.65
N ASN A 230 3.10 -28.17 6.69
CA ASN A 230 1.99 -27.20 6.64
C ASN A 230 0.79 -27.58 7.54
N ARG A 231 0.78 -28.79 8.13
CA ARG A 231 -0.25 -29.23 9.09
C ARG A 231 0.04 -28.83 10.54
N ARG A 232 1.04 -27.99 10.81
CA ARG A 232 1.19 -27.42 12.15
C ARG A 232 0.02 -26.49 12.44
N ARG A 233 -1.03 -27.04 13.05
CA ARG A 233 -2.06 -26.24 13.72
C ARG A 233 -1.37 -25.59 14.91
N SER A 234 -0.92 -24.35 14.73
CA SER A 234 -0.44 -23.53 15.84
C SER A 234 -1.57 -23.46 16.87
N THR A 235 -1.40 -24.10 18.02
CA THR A 235 -2.22 -23.89 19.20
C THR A 235 -1.60 -22.70 19.93
N PRO A 236 -2.13 -21.46 19.77
CA PRO A 236 -1.59 -20.33 20.50
C PRO A 236 -1.73 -20.61 22.00
N GLN A 237 -0.63 -20.53 22.74
CA GLN A 237 -0.70 -20.60 24.18
C GLN A 237 -1.50 -19.39 24.72
N PRO A 238 -2.42 -19.60 25.67
CA PRO A 238 -3.13 -18.50 26.32
C PRO A 238 -2.13 -17.52 26.94
N LEU A 239 -2.36 -16.22 26.73
CA LEU A 239 -1.61 -15.17 27.42
C LEU A 239 -2.07 -15.12 28.88
N THR A 240 -1.23 -15.55 29.80
CA THR A 240 -1.49 -15.46 31.24
C THR A 240 -1.02 -14.10 31.75
N VAL A 241 -1.95 -13.33 32.34
CA VAL A 241 -1.72 -12.04 33.00
C VAL A 241 -2.05 -12.20 34.48
N ALA A 242 -1.30 -11.55 35.37
CA ALA A 242 -1.56 -11.61 36.80
C ALA A 242 -2.97 -11.09 37.13
N ARG A 243 -3.67 -11.79 38.04
CA ARG A 243 -5.02 -11.41 38.47
C ARG A 243 -4.99 -10.08 39.22
N SER A 244 -5.90 -9.18 38.85
CA SER A 244 -6.09 -7.88 39.49
C SER A 244 -7.55 -7.45 39.31
N SER A 245 -8.10 -6.71 40.28
CA SER A 245 -9.43 -6.09 40.16
C SER A 245 -9.52 -5.11 38.98
N LEU A 246 -8.38 -4.58 38.54
CA LEU A 246 -8.25 -3.67 37.41
C LEU A 246 -8.20 -4.38 36.05
N ARG A 247 -7.94 -5.69 36.08
CA ARG A 247 -7.77 -6.56 34.90
C ARG A 247 -8.55 -7.86 35.07
N PRO A 248 -9.89 -7.79 35.15
CA PRO A 248 -10.76 -8.96 35.16
C PRO A 248 -10.57 -9.83 33.91
N ASP A 249 -10.87 -11.12 34.04
CA ASP A 249 -10.71 -12.09 32.96
C ASP A 249 -11.78 -11.88 31.90
N PHE A 250 -11.37 -11.26 30.80
CA PHE A 250 -12.24 -10.89 29.69
C PHE A 250 -11.67 -11.30 28.34
N LEU A 251 -12.58 -11.48 27.38
CA LEU A 251 -12.26 -11.76 26.00
C LEU A 251 -11.42 -10.62 25.41
N ALA A 252 -10.54 -10.95 24.46
CA ALA A 252 -9.58 -9.99 23.92
C ALA A 252 -10.23 -8.68 23.42
N HIS A 253 -11.43 -8.74 22.84
CA HIS A 253 -12.11 -7.53 22.34
C HIS A 253 -12.67 -6.62 23.45
N GLN A 254 -12.90 -7.14 24.65
CA GLN A 254 -13.46 -6.39 25.78
C GLN A 254 -12.37 -5.71 26.63
N ARG A 255 -11.12 -6.20 26.55
CA ARG A 255 -10.04 -5.74 27.45
C ARG A 255 -9.79 -4.24 27.40
N LEU A 256 -9.93 -3.59 26.25
CA LEU A 256 -9.65 -2.17 26.12
C LEU A 256 -10.63 -1.28 26.90
N SER A 257 -11.92 -1.63 26.92
CA SER A 257 -12.94 -0.92 27.69
C SER A 257 -13.08 -1.42 29.13
N SER A 258 -12.68 -2.66 29.41
CA SER A 258 -12.85 -3.26 30.74
C SER A 258 -11.62 -3.19 31.64
N TRP A 259 -10.41 -3.16 31.07
CA TRP A 259 -9.19 -3.07 31.89
C TRP A 259 -8.91 -1.62 32.22
N ARG A 260 -9.03 -1.26 33.49
CA ARG A 260 -9.00 0.13 33.92
C ARG A 260 -7.63 0.53 34.45
N PRO A 261 -7.01 1.61 33.94
CA PRO A 261 -5.85 2.23 34.58
C PRO A 261 -6.15 2.73 36.00
N VAL A 262 -5.20 2.58 36.93
CA VAL A 262 -5.31 3.19 38.28
C VAL A 262 -5.45 4.71 38.19
N THR A 263 -4.73 5.35 37.28
CA THR A 263 -4.79 6.80 37.08
C THR A 263 -6.15 7.28 36.59
N ALA A 264 -6.94 6.43 35.93
CA ALA A 264 -8.31 6.75 35.53
C ALA A 264 -9.30 6.76 36.70
N LEU A 265 -8.90 6.29 37.90
CA LEU A 265 -9.70 6.42 39.13
C LEU A 265 -9.61 7.82 39.75
N GLN A 266 -8.67 8.65 39.31
CA GLN A 266 -8.39 9.97 39.90
C GLN A 266 -9.14 11.13 39.19
N GLY A 267 -10.12 10.81 38.33
CA GLY A 267 -10.89 11.82 37.60
C GLY A 267 -11.73 12.68 38.55
N THR A 268 -11.68 14.00 38.38
CA THR A 268 -12.31 14.98 39.29
C THR A 268 -13.77 15.31 38.95
N HIS A 269 -14.26 14.94 37.76
CA HIS A 269 -15.52 15.47 37.20
C HIS A 269 -16.56 14.43 36.77
N LEU A 270 -16.24 13.14 36.76
CA LEU A 270 -17.15 12.07 36.33
C LEU A 270 -17.20 10.98 37.39
N SER A 271 -18.39 10.43 37.62
CA SER A 271 -18.58 9.25 38.45
C SER A 271 -17.93 8.01 37.85
N PHE A 272 -17.78 6.97 38.68
CA PHE A 272 -17.21 5.68 38.26
C PHE A 272 -17.95 5.08 37.05
N GLU A 273 -19.28 5.17 37.05
CA GLU A 273 -20.15 4.58 36.02
C GLU A 273 -20.13 5.38 34.71
N GLU A 274 -20.04 6.70 34.80
CA GLU A 274 -19.91 7.56 33.62
C GLU A 274 -18.57 7.34 32.91
N VAL A 275 -17.46 7.21 33.65
CA VAL A 275 -16.15 6.89 33.05
C VAL A 275 -16.20 5.53 32.35
N ALA A 276 -16.83 4.53 32.95
CA ALA A 276 -16.99 3.22 32.33
C ALA A 276 -17.84 3.30 31.04
N SER A 277 -18.94 4.04 31.06
CA SER A 277 -19.82 4.24 29.91
C SER A 277 -19.12 4.97 28.76
N VAL A 278 -18.37 6.02 29.05
CA VAL A 278 -17.56 6.74 28.05
C VAL A 278 -16.50 5.82 27.45
N SER A 279 -15.82 5.02 28.28
CA SER A 279 -14.79 4.09 27.80
C SER A 279 -15.37 3.00 26.87
N ALA A 280 -16.57 2.50 27.17
CA ALA A 280 -17.28 1.56 26.34
C ALA A 280 -17.66 2.18 24.98
N ALA A 281 -18.27 3.37 25.00
CA ALA A 281 -18.63 4.10 23.78
C ALA A 281 -17.39 4.43 22.90
N MET A 282 -16.26 4.76 23.54
CA MET A 282 -15.00 4.98 22.83
C MET A 282 -14.42 3.69 22.23
N ALA A 283 -14.61 2.54 22.89
CA ALA A 283 -14.21 1.24 22.34
C ALA A 283 -15.07 0.81 21.15
N ASP A 284 -16.37 1.14 21.15
CA ASP A 284 -17.30 0.83 20.05
C ASP A 284 -16.95 1.57 18.74
N SER A 285 -16.10 2.60 18.81
CA SER A 285 -15.55 3.26 17.62
C SER A 285 -14.55 2.39 16.83
N TYR A 286 -14.12 1.25 17.38
CA TYR A 286 -13.22 0.30 16.73
C TYR A 286 -13.97 -0.96 16.29
N SER A 287 -13.56 -1.56 15.16
CA SER A 287 -14.11 -2.85 14.76
C SER A 287 -13.74 -3.95 15.75
N GLU A 288 -14.60 -4.96 15.89
CA GLU A 288 -14.38 -6.07 16.83
C GLU A 288 -13.04 -6.79 16.57
N ASP A 289 -12.65 -7.00 15.32
CA ASP A 289 -11.35 -7.59 14.97
C ASP A 289 -10.17 -6.71 15.41
N THR A 290 -10.32 -5.39 15.31
CA THR A 290 -9.32 -4.44 15.81
C THR A 290 -9.21 -4.54 17.33
N LEU A 291 -10.35 -4.58 18.04
CA LEU A 291 -10.39 -4.75 19.49
C LEU A 291 -9.76 -6.07 19.93
N LYS A 292 -10.04 -7.19 19.24
CA LYS A 292 -9.40 -8.49 19.51
C LYS A 292 -7.88 -8.40 19.40
N SER A 293 -7.39 -7.79 18.31
CA SER A 293 -5.96 -7.64 18.08
C SER A 293 -5.32 -6.71 19.11
N TYR A 294 -5.99 -5.61 19.46
CA TYR A 294 -5.50 -4.60 20.39
C TYR A 294 -5.49 -5.12 21.82
N GLY A 295 -6.55 -5.79 22.28
CA GLY A 295 -6.61 -6.35 23.61
C GLY A 295 -5.70 -7.57 23.80
N SER A 296 -5.33 -8.26 22.72
CA SER A 296 -4.24 -9.24 22.76
C SER A 296 -2.87 -8.56 22.98
N GLY A 297 -2.64 -7.42 22.33
CA GLY A 297 -1.44 -6.60 22.56
C GLY A 297 -1.38 -6.00 23.96
N LEU A 298 -2.52 -5.53 24.48
CA LEU A 298 -2.64 -5.03 25.85
C LEU A 298 -2.33 -6.11 26.88
N ALA A 299 -2.84 -7.34 26.68
CA ALA A 299 -2.49 -8.48 27.53
C ALA A 299 -0.99 -8.80 27.50
N ARG A 300 -0.34 -8.71 26.33
CA ARG A 300 1.13 -8.89 26.23
C ARG A 300 1.89 -7.82 27.02
N TRP A 301 1.45 -6.56 26.96
CA TRP A 301 2.02 -5.46 27.75
C TRP A 301 1.92 -5.73 29.26
N HIS A 302 0.74 -6.12 29.74
CA HIS A 302 0.56 -6.41 31.17
C HIS A 302 1.32 -7.66 31.61
N GLN A 303 1.33 -8.73 30.80
CA GLN A 303 2.14 -9.92 31.05
C GLN A 303 3.62 -9.56 31.18
N TRP A 304 4.13 -8.71 30.27
CA TRP A 304 5.52 -8.23 30.37
C TRP A 304 5.73 -7.38 31.62
N CYS A 305 4.80 -6.48 31.97
CA CYS A 305 4.88 -5.66 33.19
C CYS A 305 4.84 -6.50 34.48
N ASP A 306 4.14 -7.64 34.47
CA ASP A 306 4.04 -8.52 35.63
C ASP A 306 5.39 -9.20 35.96
N HIS A 307 6.23 -9.46 34.95
CA HIS A 307 7.51 -10.17 35.14
C HIS A 307 8.56 -9.39 35.96
N PRO A 308 8.88 -8.12 35.66
CA PRO A 308 9.76 -7.29 36.49
C PRO A 308 9.01 -6.56 37.61
N GLY A 309 7.69 -6.82 37.79
CA GLY A 309 6.91 -6.20 38.85
C GLY A 309 6.66 -4.70 38.68
N VAL A 310 6.38 -4.23 37.44
CA VAL A 310 6.10 -2.81 37.19
C VAL A 310 4.87 -2.36 38.01
N PRO A 311 5.00 -1.31 38.85
CA PRO A 311 3.88 -0.73 39.60
C PRO A 311 2.74 -0.32 38.68
N GLU A 312 1.49 -0.55 39.09
CA GLU A 312 0.30 -0.31 38.26
C GLU A 312 0.18 1.15 37.80
N GLN A 313 0.64 2.10 38.62
CA GLN A 313 0.68 3.54 38.33
C GLN A 313 1.61 3.88 37.15
N LEU A 314 2.64 3.07 36.89
CA LEU A 314 3.57 3.25 35.78
C LEU A 314 3.14 2.49 34.52
N ARG A 315 2.08 1.67 34.58
CA ARG A 315 1.56 0.93 33.42
C ARG A 315 0.72 1.82 32.51
N CYS A 316 0.15 2.90 33.04
CA CYS A 316 -0.63 3.90 32.32
C CYS A 316 -0.76 5.19 33.16
N PRO A 317 -0.33 6.35 32.66
CA PRO A 317 0.43 6.57 31.43
C PRO A 317 1.78 5.83 31.42
N ALA A 318 2.06 5.04 30.38
CA ALA A 318 3.27 4.20 30.31
C ALA A 318 4.53 4.99 29.92
N PRO A 319 5.51 5.24 30.82
CA PRO A 319 6.73 5.98 30.51
C PRO A 319 7.46 5.49 29.27
N ALA A 320 8.11 6.42 28.54
CA ALA A 320 8.80 6.11 27.29
C ALA A 320 9.89 5.02 27.44
N GLU A 321 10.61 5.00 28.57
CA GLU A 321 11.63 3.99 28.84
C GLU A 321 11.04 2.58 29.02
N LEU A 322 9.88 2.45 29.65
CA LEU A 322 9.20 1.15 29.76
C LEU A 322 8.70 0.66 28.41
N LEU A 323 8.20 1.56 27.55
CA LEU A 323 7.83 1.20 26.17
C LEU A 323 9.04 0.70 25.37
N LYS A 324 10.20 1.36 25.47
CA LYS A 324 11.43 0.96 24.79
C LYS A 324 11.93 -0.40 25.28
N SER A 325 11.95 -0.62 26.59
CA SER A 325 12.36 -1.89 27.19
C SER A 325 11.43 -3.04 26.79
N PHE A 326 10.11 -2.81 26.81
CA PHE A 326 9.12 -3.77 26.29
C PHE A 326 9.39 -4.14 24.84
N ILE A 327 9.68 -3.17 23.98
CA ILE A 327 10.00 -3.44 22.58
C ILE A 327 11.27 -4.28 22.49
N LEU A 328 12.36 -3.84 23.14
CA LEU A 328 13.66 -4.50 23.11
C LEU A 328 13.54 -5.99 23.46
N GLN A 329 12.83 -6.32 24.53
CA GLN A 329 12.60 -7.69 24.99
C GLN A 329 11.92 -8.58 23.94
N HIS A 330 11.09 -8.00 23.06
CA HIS A 330 10.32 -8.75 22.06
C HIS A 330 10.92 -8.67 20.64
N THR A 331 11.92 -7.81 20.43
CA THR A 331 12.66 -7.76 19.16
C THR A 331 13.34 -9.10 18.89
N GLY A 332 13.40 -9.52 17.63
CA GLY A 332 13.97 -10.83 17.29
C GLY A 332 13.10 -12.05 17.58
N HIS A 333 12.10 -11.94 18.47
CA HIS A 333 11.10 -13.00 18.71
C HIS A 333 9.80 -12.76 17.94
N PHE A 334 9.43 -11.50 17.74
CA PHE A 334 8.23 -11.10 17.02
C PHE A 334 8.56 -10.13 15.89
N SER A 335 7.72 -10.12 14.85
CA SER A 335 7.87 -9.17 13.75
C SER A 335 7.65 -7.73 14.23
N SER A 336 8.31 -6.78 13.57
CA SER A 336 8.11 -5.34 13.85
C SER A 336 6.65 -4.92 13.67
N ASP A 337 5.92 -5.55 12.75
CA ASP A 337 4.51 -5.29 12.51
C ASP A 337 3.64 -5.78 13.67
N THR A 338 3.94 -6.98 14.21
CA THR A 338 3.28 -7.53 15.40
C THR A 338 3.46 -6.61 16.61
N ILE A 339 4.70 -6.21 16.89
CA ILE A 339 5.01 -5.27 17.98
C ILE A 339 4.31 -3.93 17.75
N GLY A 340 4.32 -3.44 16.51
CA GLY A 340 3.63 -2.21 16.12
C GLY A 340 2.11 -2.26 16.36
N THR A 341 1.48 -3.42 16.16
CA THR A 341 0.07 -3.65 16.47
C THR A 341 -0.19 -3.65 17.97
N TRP A 342 0.68 -4.25 18.78
CA TRP A 342 0.57 -4.21 20.25
C TRP A 342 0.66 -2.78 20.79
N LEU A 343 1.63 -2.00 20.31
CA LEU A 343 1.77 -0.58 20.68
C LEU A 343 0.54 0.25 20.26
N SER A 344 -0.12 -0.13 19.17
CA SER A 344 -1.36 0.54 18.73
C SER A 344 -2.51 0.25 19.66
N GLY A 345 -2.63 -1.00 20.13
CA GLY A 345 -3.59 -1.37 21.17
C GLY A 345 -3.32 -0.63 22.47
N LEU A 346 -2.06 -0.52 22.89
CA LEU A 346 -1.69 0.22 24.09
C LEU A 346 -2.03 1.70 23.96
N ARG A 347 -1.75 2.34 22.82
CA ARG A 347 -2.12 3.74 22.56
C ARG A 347 -3.64 3.94 22.51
N ALA A 348 -4.38 3.01 21.91
CA ALA A 348 -5.84 3.05 21.87
C ALA A 348 -6.42 2.94 23.29
N TRP A 349 -5.87 2.07 24.12
CA TRP A 349 -6.24 1.94 25.53
C TRP A 349 -6.02 3.24 26.32
N HIS A 350 -4.86 3.90 26.15
CA HIS A 350 -4.64 5.22 26.77
C HIS A 350 -5.69 6.24 26.32
N ARG A 351 -6.04 6.26 25.02
CA ARG A 351 -7.07 7.16 24.48
C ARG A 351 -8.46 6.87 25.04
N ILE A 352 -8.84 5.60 25.13
CA ILE A 352 -10.15 5.17 25.66
C ILE A 352 -10.34 5.62 27.10
N TRP A 353 -9.29 5.56 27.92
CA TRP A 353 -9.31 5.95 29.33
C TRP A 353 -8.87 7.39 29.59
N ASN A 354 -8.84 8.22 28.55
CA ASN A 354 -8.44 9.63 28.60
C ASN A 354 -7.10 9.88 29.31
N GLN A 355 -6.13 8.99 29.08
CA GLN A 355 -4.78 9.09 29.63
C GLN A 355 -3.83 9.69 28.61
N SER A 356 -2.86 10.47 29.11
CA SER A 356 -1.82 11.04 28.25
C SER A 356 -0.98 9.91 27.65
N TRP A 357 -0.56 10.07 26.39
CA TRP A 357 0.42 9.18 25.77
C TRP A 357 1.81 9.81 25.97
N PRO A 358 2.60 9.37 26.96
CA PRO A 358 3.79 10.09 27.42
C PRO A 358 4.95 10.03 26.43
N ALA A 359 4.83 9.22 25.37
CA ALA A 359 5.79 9.21 24.28
C ALA A 359 5.74 10.49 23.44
N GLY A 360 4.75 11.37 23.62
CA GLY A 360 4.64 12.64 22.88
C GLY A 360 4.86 12.44 21.36
N ASN A 361 5.94 13.05 20.84
CA ASN A 361 6.38 12.98 19.45
C ASN A 361 7.15 11.70 19.06
N MET A 362 7.43 10.76 19.97
CA MET A 362 8.05 9.48 19.63
C MET A 362 7.05 8.68 18.80
N ARG A 363 7.16 8.85 17.48
CA ARG A 363 6.15 8.33 16.55
C ARG A 363 6.20 6.81 16.64
N ARG A 364 5.04 6.16 16.54
CA ARG A 364 4.92 4.71 16.34
C ARG A 364 5.99 4.16 15.37
N THR A 365 6.33 4.94 14.36
CA THR A 365 7.37 4.64 13.36
C THR A 365 8.78 4.51 13.91
N GLU A 366 9.16 5.26 14.95
CA GLU A 366 10.49 5.20 15.57
C GLU A 366 10.64 3.93 16.42
N LEU A 367 9.60 3.57 17.16
CA LEU A 367 9.55 2.34 17.94
C LEU A 367 9.51 1.09 17.05
N ILE A 368 8.74 1.12 15.96
CA ILE A 368 8.74 0.05 14.94
C ILE A 368 10.10 -0.02 14.24
N ARG A 369 10.74 1.13 13.95
CA ARG A 369 12.08 1.18 13.37
C ARG A 369 13.11 0.57 14.30
N TYR A 370 13.08 0.92 15.58
CA TYR A 370 13.94 0.34 16.59
C TYR A 370 13.79 -1.19 16.61
N ALA A 371 12.54 -1.69 16.63
CA ALA A 371 12.27 -3.12 16.56
C ALA A 371 12.83 -3.78 15.30
N ALA A 372 12.63 -3.15 14.14
CA ALA A 372 13.12 -3.67 12.87
C ALA A 372 14.66 -3.72 12.81
N LEU A 373 15.35 -2.67 13.29
CA LEU A 373 16.82 -2.58 13.29
C LEU A 373 17.47 -3.65 14.18
N HIS A 374 16.86 -3.95 15.32
CA HIS A 374 17.41 -4.90 16.30
C HIS A 374 16.94 -6.34 16.09
N THR A 375 16.00 -6.58 15.17
CA THR A 375 15.58 -7.95 14.79
C THR A 375 16.66 -8.59 13.93
N PRO A 376 17.30 -9.70 14.37
CA PRO A 376 18.30 -10.42 13.58
C PRO A 376 17.75 -10.84 12.22
N SER A 377 18.59 -10.79 11.18
CA SER A 377 18.21 -11.24 9.83
C SER A 377 17.76 -12.69 9.81
N THR A 378 18.31 -13.54 10.68
CA THR A 378 17.97 -14.96 10.86
C THR A 378 16.54 -15.20 11.38
N SER A 379 15.92 -14.21 12.03
CA SER A 379 14.54 -14.30 12.54
C SER A 379 13.49 -13.84 11.53
N ARG A 380 13.92 -13.28 10.39
CA ARG A 380 13.00 -12.77 9.35
C ARG A 380 12.63 -13.89 8.38
N ASN A 381 11.36 -14.29 8.40
CA ASN A 381 10.82 -15.14 7.33
C ASN A 381 10.84 -14.38 5.99
N PRO A 382 11.20 -15.04 4.89
CA PRO A 382 11.12 -14.43 3.56
C PRO A 382 9.67 -14.03 3.26
N ALA A 383 9.51 -13.00 2.43
CA ALA A 383 8.19 -12.64 1.93
C ALA A 383 7.56 -13.87 1.28
N ARG A 384 6.28 -14.13 1.55
CA ARG A 384 5.56 -15.22 0.88
C ARG A 384 5.59 -14.93 -0.63
N PRO A 385 6.03 -15.87 -1.47
CA PRO A 385 6.00 -15.67 -2.91
C PRO A 385 4.55 -15.48 -3.37
N ALA A 386 4.38 -14.77 -4.48
CA ALA A 386 3.08 -14.70 -5.16
C ALA A 386 2.65 -16.11 -5.57
N VAL A 387 1.34 -16.36 -5.61
CA VAL A 387 0.81 -17.59 -6.20
C VAL A 387 1.18 -17.58 -7.68
N THR A 388 1.85 -18.62 -8.16
CA THR A 388 2.31 -18.71 -9.55
C THR A 388 1.44 -19.67 -10.38
N LEU A 389 1.56 -19.58 -11.70
CA LEU A 389 0.88 -20.49 -12.62
C LEU A 389 1.35 -21.93 -12.44
N GLU A 390 2.62 -22.15 -12.10
CA GLU A 390 3.17 -23.48 -11.85
C GLU A 390 2.52 -24.12 -10.61
N TRP A 391 2.27 -23.32 -9.56
CA TRP A 391 1.57 -23.80 -8.38
C TRP A 391 0.13 -24.18 -8.70
N LEU A 392 -0.56 -23.35 -9.49
CA LEU A 392 -1.92 -23.66 -9.93
C LEU A 392 -1.94 -24.93 -10.79
N SER A 393 -1.03 -25.07 -11.76
CA SER A 393 -0.89 -26.25 -12.61
C SER A 393 -0.63 -27.52 -11.79
N ALA A 394 0.29 -27.46 -10.82
CA ALA A 394 0.56 -28.56 -9.91
C ALA A 394 -0.67 -28.95 -9.09
N ILE A 395 -1.43 -27.98 -8.56
CA ILE A 395 -2.69 -28.23 -7.85
C ILE A 395 -3.69 -28.91 -8.79
N LEU A 396 -3.93 -28.35 -9.97
CA LEU A 396 -4.89 -28.89 -10.93
C LEU A 396 -4.55 -30.31 -11.39
N SER A 397 -3.26 -30.67 -11.46
CA SER A 397 -2.81 -32.01 -11.85
C SER A 397 -3.19 -33.12 -10.86
N VAL A 398 -3.41 -32.78 -9.58
CA VAL A 398 -3.72 -33.76 -8.52
C VAL A 398 -5.17 -33.67 -8.04
N VAL A 399 -5.98 -32.77 -8.62
CA VAL A 399 -7.37 -32.55 -8.22
C VAL A 399 -8.25 -33.72 -8.67
N LYS A 400 -8.90 -34.36 -7.69
CA LYS A 400 -9.89 -35.40 -7.96
C LYS A 400 -11.25 -34.77 -8.25
N LEU A 401 -11.71 -34.85 -9.50
CA LEU A 401 -12.97 -34.25 -9.95
C LEU A 401 -14.22 -34.82 -9.27
N ASN A 402 -14.15 -36.06 -8.77
CA ASN A 402 -15.22 -36.69 -8.00
C ASN A 402 -15.30 -36.20 -6.53
N SER A 403 -14.37 -35.36 -6.08
CA SER A 403 -14.36 -34.80 -4.73
C SER A 403 -14.77 -33.32 -4.77
N PRO A 404 -15.99 -32.97 -4.30
CA PRO A 404 -16.46 -31.59 -4.31
C PRO A 404 -15.52 -30.62 -3.57
N GLY A 405 -14.85 -31.09 -2.51
CA GLY A 405 -13.87 -30.29 -1.76
C GLY A 405 -12.61 -29.97 -2.57
N ASN A 406 -12.08 -30.94 -3.33
CA ASN A 406 -10.93 -30.71 -4.20
C ASN A 406 -11.28 -29.77 -5.35
N VAL A 407 -12.45 -29.96 -5.97
CA VAL A 407 -12.93 -29.09 -7.04
C VAL A 407 -13.13 -27.65 -6.54
N ALA A 408 -13.72 -27.48 -5.35
CA ALA A 408 -13.88 -26.16 -4.74
C ALA A 408 -12.53 -25.51 -4.39
N ALA A 409 -11.56 -26.28 -3.88
CA ALA A 409 -10.22 -25.77 -3.58
C ALA A 409 -9.47 -25.33 -4.85
N ALA A 410 -9.59 -26.10 -5.94
CA ALA A 410 -9.04 -25.76 -7.24
C ALA A 410 -9.68 -24.50 -7.81
N ALA A 411 -11.00 -24.40 -7.78
CA ALA A 411 -11.74 -23.22 -8.22
C ALA A 411 -11.34 -21.98 -7.42
N ALA A 412 -11.25 -22.07 -6.10
CA ALA A 412 -10.82 -20.97 -5.24
C ALA A 412 -9.37 -20.54 -5.53
N ALA A 413 -8.46 -21.49 -5.79
CA ALA A 413 -7.08 -21.19 -6.17
C ALA A 413 -7.01 -20.47 -7.53
N SER A 414 -7.78 -20.93 -8.53
CA SER A 414 -7.88 -20.28 -9.84
C SER A 414 -8.44 -18.86 -9.71
N VAL A 415 -9.53 -18.68 -8.97
CA VAL A 415 -10.14 -17.36 -8.74
C VAL A 415 -9.19 -16.43 -7.97
N ALA A 416 -8.45 -16.95 -6.99
CA ALA A 416 -7.44 -16.16 -6.29
C ALA A 416 -6.32 -15.68 -7.22
N LEU A 417 -5.82 -16.55 -8.09
CA LEU A 417 -4.75 -16.22 -9.03
C LEU A 417 -5.22 -15.17 -10.05
N TRP A 418 -6.31 -15.46 -10.76
CA TRP A 418 -6.78 -14.61 -11.86
C TRP A 418 -7.48 -13.33 -11.38
N GLY A 419 -8.14 -13.39 -10.22
CA GLY A 419 -8.76 -12.23 -9.59
C GLY A 419 -7.82 -11.40 -8.73
N LEU A 420 -6.53 -11.79 -8.61
CA LEU A 420 -5.54 -11.16 -7.72
C LEU A 420 -6.02 -11.05 -6.26
N LEU A 421 -6.84 -12.01 -5.83
CA LEU A 421 -7.45 -12.03 -4.51
C LEU A 421 -6.52 -12.68 -3.49
N ARG A 422 -6.63 -12.25 -2.24
CA ARG A 422 -6.04 -13.01 -1.13
C ARG A 422 -6.81 -14.31 -0.97
N LEU A 423 -6.13 -15.41 -0.65
CA LEU A 423 -6.79 -16.70 -0.42
C LEU A 423 -7.90 -16.64 0.65
N GLY A 424 -7.79 -15.73 1.62
CA GLY A 424 -8.83 -15.50 2.63
C GLY A 424 -10.10 -14.83 2.09
N GLU A 425 -10.02 -14.14 0.95
CA GLU A 425 -11.18 -13.49 0.29
C GLU A 425 -11.97 -14.50 -0.54
N THR A 426 -11.32 -15.57 -1.01
CA THR A 426 -11.98 -16.66 -1.77
C THR A 426 -12.71 -17.68 -0.89
N LYS A 427 -12.65 -17.53 0.43
CA LYS A 427 -13.15 -18.52 1.39
C LYS A 427 -13.99 -17.85 2.46
N CYS A 428 -15.14 -18.45 2.76
CA CYS A 428 -15.92 -18.11 3.94
C CYS A 428 -15.75 -19.21 5.00
N LEU A 429 -15.38 -18.85 6.23
CA LEU A 429 -15.43 -19.80 7.34
C LEU A 429 -16.91 -20.05 7.70
N PRO A 430 -17.28 -21.27 8.16
CA PRO A 430 -18.68 -21.58 8.51
C PRO A 430 -19.29 -20.58 9.49
N LYS A 431 -18.51 -20.16 10.50
CA LYS A 431 -18.91 -19.16 11.51
C LYS A 431 -19.20 -17.75 10.96
N ASN A 432 -18.75 -17.45 9.74
CA ASN A 432 -18.93 -16.16 9.08
C ASN A 432 -19.89 -16.26 7.87
N PHE A 433 -20.56 -17.40 7.70
CA PHE A 433 -21.45 -17.62 6.56
C PHE A 433 -22.75 -16.84 6.73
N ASP A 434 -22.90 -15.80 5.92
CA ASP A 434 -24.14 -15.05 5.72
C ASP A 434 -24.75 -15.43 4.35
N GLN A 435 -25.96 -16.01 4.35
CA GLN A 435 -26.64 -16.45 3.12
C GLN A 435 -26.99 -15.28 2.18
N ARG A 436 -27.04 -14.04 2.68
CA ARG A 436 -27.27 -12.83 1.86
C ARG A 436 -26.02 -12.40 1.09
N LYS A 437 -24.82 -12.77 1.58
CA LYS A 437 -23.52 -12.36 1.01
C LYS A 437 -22.77 -13.51 0.37
N ASN A 438 -23.06 -14.75 0.77
CA ASN A 438 -22.35 -15.95 0.35
C ASN A 438 -23.34 -16.89 -0.33
N ILE A 439 -23.02 -17.29 -1.56
CA ILE A 439 -23.83 -18.22 -2.33
C ILE A 439 -23.56 -19.66 -1.86
N SER A 440 -24.61 -20.39 -1.47
CA SER A 440 -24.55 -21.83 -1.20
C SER A 440 -24.75 -22.64 -2.49
N ARG A 441 -24.40 -23.94 -2.48
CA ARG A 441 -24.70 -24.85 -3.60
C ARG A 441 -26.19 -24.88 -3.97
N THR A 442 -27.07 -24.72 -2.98
CA THR A 442 -28.53 -24.67 -3.18
C THR A 442 -29.02 -23.35 -3.74
N GLY A 443 -28.22 -22.29 -3.66
CA GLY A 443 -28.53 -20.96 -4.20
C GLY A 443 -28.08 -20.74 -5.64
N VAL A 444 -27.48 -21.76 -6.30
CA VAL A 444 -27.07 -21.69 -7.70
C VAL A 444 -28.05 -22.48 -8.56
N THR A 445 -28.80 -21.78 -9.41
CA THR A 445 -29.56 -22.37 -10.51
C THR A 445 -28.77 -22.21 -11.80
N PHE A 446 -28.38 -23.32 -12.41
CA PHE A 446 -27.86 -23.29 -13.77
C PHE A 446 -29.05 -23.22 -14.71
N ALA A 447 -29.06 -22.24 -15.62
CA ALA A 447 -30.02 -22.24 -16.72
C ALA A 447 -29.83 -23.56 -17.48
N SER A 448 -30.86 -24.41 -17.47
CA SER A 448 -30.86 -25.65 -18.24
C SER A 448 -30.57 -25.30 -19.70
N ALA A 449 -29.54 -25.92 -20.27
CA ALA A 449 -29.27 -25.82 -21.69
C ALA A 449 -30.56 -26.17 -22.43
N VAL A 450 -31.07 -25.23 -23.22
CA VAL A 450 -32.20 -25.45 -24.10
C VAL A 450 -31.76 -26.57 -25.06
N SER A 451 -32.25 -27.78 -24.82
CA SER A 451 -32.08 -28.90 -25.74
C SER A 451 -32.59 -28.46 -27.10
N SER A 452 -31.68 -28.34 -28.06
CA SER A 452 -31.98 -28.15 -29.48
C SER A 452 -32.12 -29.50 -30.15
#